data_AF-A0A7C4DF62-F1
#
_entry.id   AF-A0A7C4DF62-F1
#
_cell.length_a   1.000
_cell.length_b   1.000
_cell.length_c   1.000
_cell.angle_alpha   90.00
_cell.angle_beta   90.00
_cell.angle_gamma   90.00
#
_symmetry.space_group_name_H-M   'P 1'
#
loop_
_entity.id
_entity.type
_entity.pdbx_description
1 polymer ?
#
loop_
_entity_poly.entity_id
_entity_poly.type
_entity_poly.pdbx_seq_one_letter_code
_entity_poly.pdbx_strand_id
1 'polypeptide(L)' 'EEAERNGRWTTTLLFKAVRRLSERVKPEILDWWTQAWLLHVEGFHEARLDMEEVKVRVSRIKELVNLLWK' A
#
# COMPACT_ATOMS: atom_id res chain seq x y z
N GLU A 1 6.12 -18.07 3.96
CA GLU A 1 6.47 -19.13 2.99
C GLU A 1 6.94 -18.61 1.63
N GLU A 2 6.09 -18.09 0.73
CA GLU A 2 6.57 -17.72 -0.64
C GLU A 2 7.59 -16.56 -0.64
N ALA A 3 7.34 -15.50 0.14
CA ALA A 3 8.30 -14.39 0.30
C ALA A 3 9.64 -14.85 0.92
N GLU A 4 9.58 -15.79 1.86
CA GLU A 4 10.74 -16.35 2.55
C GLU A 4 11.57 -17.24 1.62
N ARG A 5 10.94 -18.13 0.84
CA ARG A 5 11.62 -18.92 -0.20
C ARG A 5 12.31 -18.03 -1.24
N ASN A 6 11.70 -16.91 -1.59
CA ASN A 6 12.26 -15.95 -2.54
C ASN A 6 13.33 -15.03 -1.91
N GLY A 7 13.51 -15.06 -0.58
CA GLY A 7 14.36 -14.13 0.16
C GLY A 7 13.90 -12.66 0.08
N ARG A 8 12.71 -12.39 -0.47
CA ARG A 8 12.15 -11.05 -0.67
C ARG A 8 10.65 -11.08 -0.90
N TRP A 9 10.03 -9.93 -0.67
CA TRP A 9 8.66 -9.67 -1.07
C TRP A 9 8.62 -9.13 -2.50
N THR A 10 7.82 -9.77 -3.35
CA THR A 10 7.49 -9.21 -4.68
C THR A 10 6.24 -8.35 -4.58
N THR A 11 6.05 -7.44 -5.53
CA THR A 11 4.82 -6.62 -5.61
C THR A 11 3.58 -7.49 -5.68
N THR A 12 3.60 -8.57 -6.47
CA THR A 12 2.52 -9.57 -6.52
C THR A 12 2.22 -10.19 -5.15
N LEU A 13 3.26 -10.51 -4.37
CA LEU A 13 3.09 -11.06 -3.03
C LEU A 13 2.48 -10.04 -2.06
N LEU A 14 2.91 -8.78 -2.14
CA LEU A 14 2.34 -7.69 -1.35
C LEU A 14 0.87 -7.49 -1.65
N PHE A 15 0.48 -7.43 -2.93
CA PHE A 15 -0.94 -7.32 -3.32
C PHE A 15 -1.78 -8.52 -2.86
N LYS A 16 -1.25 -9.75 -2.96
CA LYS A 16 -1.93 -10.94 -2.41
C LYS A 16 -2.12 -10.84 -0.90
N ALA A 17 -1.12 -10.35 -0.16
CA ALA A 17 -1.20 -10.19 1.28
C ALA A 17 -2.23 -9.11 1.67
N VAL A 18 -2.19 -7.96 1.00
CA VAL A 18 -3.13 -6.85 1.20
C VAL A 18 -4.57 -7.29 0.98
N ARG A 19 -4.87 -8.02 -0.11
CA ARG A 19 -6.21 -8.57 -0.36
C ARG A 19 -6.69 -9.48 0.78
N ARG A 20 -5.83 -10.37 1.27
CA ARG A 20 -6.18 -11.26 2.39
C ARG A 20 -6.40 -10.48 3.68
N LEU A 21 -5.62 -9.43 3.92
CA LEU A 21 -5.80 -8.55 5.08
C LEU A 21 -7.08 -7.73 4.98
N SER A 22 -7.45 -7.26 3.79
CA SER A 22 -8.71 -6.54 3.61
C SER A 22 -9.93 -7.43 3.88
N GLU A 23 -9.85 -8.72 3.55
CA GLU A 23 -10.92 -9.69 3.82
C GLU A 23 -11.03 -10.08 5.30
N ARG A 24 -9.92 -10.07 6.05
CA ARG A 24 -9.84 -10.63 7.40
C ARG A 24 -9.79 -9.60 8.53
N VAL A 25 -9.25 -8.41 8.25
CA VAL A 25 -8.95 -7.39 9.26
C VAL A 25 -9.82 -6.17 9.03
N LYS A 26 -9.66 -5.53 7.87
CA LYS A 26 -10.37 -4.28 7.56
C LYS A 26 -10.42 -4.03 6.04
N PRO A 27 -11.60 -3.96 5.40
CA PRO A 27 -11.73 -3.79 3.96
C PRO A 27 -10.92 -2.62 3.38
N GLU A 28 -10.81 -1.52 4.12
CA GLU A 28 -10.11 -0.30 3.71
C GLU A 28 -8.60 -0.47 3.53
N ILE A 29 -8.00 -1.55 4.04
CA ILE A 29 -6.58 -1.87 3.82
C ILE A 29 -6.26 -1.95 2.32
N LEU A 30 -7.17 -2.47 1.51
CA LEU A 30 -6.97 -2.57 0.06
C LEU A 30 -6.91 -1.19 -0.60
N ASP A 31 -7.81 -0.28 -0.21
CA ASP A 31 -7.83 1.09 -0.72
C ASP A 31 -6.55 1.82 -0.30
N TRP A 32 -6.19 1.79 0.98
CA TRP A 32 -5.01 2.50 1.47
C TRP A 32 -3.72 2.02 0.81
N TRP A 33 -3.57 0.70 0.61
CA TRP A 33 -2.45 0.15 -0.14
C TRP A 33 -2.47 0.57 -1.61
N THR A 34 -3.64 0.64 -2.24
CA THR A 34 -3.78 1.11 -3.62
C THR A 34 -3.33 2.56 -3.77
N GLN A 35 -3.67 3.43 -2.80
CA GLN A 35 -3.18 4.81 -2.78
C GLN A 35 -1.65 4.88 -2.60
N ALA A 36 -1.08 3.98 -1.79
CA ALA A 36 0.37 3.86 -1.61
C ALA A 36 1.07 3.43 -2.90
N TRP A 37 0.53 2.43 -3.59
CA TRP A 37 1.06 1.97 -4.86
C TRP A 37 0.99 3.04 -5.95
N LEU A 38 -0.11 3.79 -6.01
CA LEU A 38 -0.28 4.91 -6.93
C LEU A 38 0.79 5.98 -6.66
N LEU A 39 1.05 6.33 -5.40
CA LEU A 39 2.15 7.26 -5.06
C LEU A 39 3.52 6.73 -5.47
N HIS A 40 3.77 5.43 -5.33
CA HIS A 40 5.03 4.81 -5.77
C HIS A 40 5.19 4.92 -7.30
N VAL A 41 4.18 4.53 -8.08
CA VAL A 41 4.28 4.56 -9.54
C VAL A 41 4.15 5.98 -10.08
N GLU A 42 2.97 6.59 -9.94
CA GLU A 42 2.65 7.89 -10.53
C GLU A 42 3.43 9.04 -9.89
N GLY A 43 3.75 8.93 -8.60
CA GLY A 43 4.50 9.95 -7.87
C GLY A 43 6.02 9.81 -8.03
N PHE A 44 6.59 8.67 -7.61
CA PHE A 44 8.04 8.51 -7.58
C PHE A 44 8.65 8.11 -8.93
N HIS A 45 8.10 7.09 -9.62
CA HIS A 45 8.66 6.67 -10.91
C HIS A 45 8.35 7.65 -12.03
N GLU A 46 7.14 8.21 -12.02
CA GLU A 46 6.61 8.94 -13.17
C GLU A 46 6.52 10.46 -12.94
N ALA A 47 6.65 10.93 -11.69
CA ALA A 47 6.62 12.34 -11.31
C ALA A 47 5.38 13.10 -11.85
N ARG A 48 4.23 12.43 -11.93
CA ARG A 48 2.99 12.95 -12.52
C ARG A 48 2.04 13.61 -11.50
N LEU A 49 2.26 13.40 -10.21
CA LEU A 49 1.37 13.90 -9.17
C LEU A 49 1.83 15.26 -8.64
N ASP A 50 0.88 16.17 -8.42
CA ASP A 50 1.14 17.42 -7.73
C ASP A 50 1.12 17.27 -6.19
N MET A 51 1.45 18.36 -5.49
CA MET A 51 1.53 18.35 -4.03
C MET A 51 0.18 18.07 -3.33
N GLU A 52 -0.94 18.50 -3.90
CA GLU A 52 -2.25 18.26 -3.31
C GLU A 52 -2.67 16.80 -3.50
N GLU A 53 -2.41 16.24 -4.67
CA GLU A 53 -2.58 14.81 -4.95
C GLU A 53 -1.75 13.92 -4.03
N VAL A 54 -0.51 14.34 -3.71
CA VAL A 54 0.35 13.66 -2.76
C VAL A 54 -0.23 13.71 -1.35
N LYS A 55 -0.66 14.89 -0.87
CA LYS A 55 -1.22 15.07 0.48
C LYS A 55 -2.45 14.20 0.73
N VAL A 56 -3.38 14.16 -0.23
CA VAL A 56 -4.60 13.35 -0.12
C VAL A 56 -4.26 11.88 0.06
N ARG A 57 -3.30 11.34 -0.70
CA ARG A 57 -2.93 9.93 -0.66
C ARG A 57 -2.09 9.58 0.56
N VAL A 58 -1.20 10.47 1.01
CA VAL A 58 -0.45 10.30 2.26
C VAL A 58 -1.37 10.16 3.47
N SER A 59 -2.51 10.85 3.50
CA SER A 59 -3.50 10.69 4.58
C SER A 59 -4.01 9.25 4.70
N ARG A 60 -4.20 8.55 3.58
CA ARG A 60 -4.65 7.15 3.53
C ARG A 60 -3.55 6.18 3.96
N ILE A 61 -2.29 6.46 3.61
CA ILE A 61 -1.14 5.69 4.10
C ILE A 61 -1.02 5.79 5.62
N LYS A 62 -1.24 6.97 6.20
CA LYS A 62 -1.19 7.17 7.66
C LYS A 62 -2.19 6.25 8.38
N GLU A 63 -3.40 6.07 7.84
CA GLU A 63 -4.39 5.14 8.41
C GLU A 63 -3.89 3.69 8.41
N LEU A 64 -3.29 3.24 7.31
CA LEU A 64 -2.71 1.89 7.21
C LEU A 64 -1.60 1.67 8.23
N VAL A 65 -0.72 2.66 8.38
CA VAL A 65 0.42 2.63 9.30
C VAL A 65 -0.03 2.66 10.76
N ASN A 66 -1.01 3.50 11.11
CA ASN A 66 -1.59 3.56 12.46
C ASN A 66 -2.28 2.26 12.87
N LEU A 67 -2.72 1.43 11.92
CA LEU A 67 -3.30 0.13 12.21
C LEU A 67 -2.27 -0.88 12.75
N LEU A 68 -0.97 -0.66 12.48
CA LEU A 68 0.12 -1.55 12.89
C LEU A 68 0.74 -1.17 14.24
N TRP A 69 0.53 0.06 14.73
CA TRP A 69 1.12 0.57 15.97
C TRP A 69 0.11 0.76 17.12
N LYS A 70 -0.90 -0.11 17.18
CA LYS A 70 -1.79 -0.21 18.35
C LYS A 70 -1.23 -1.13 19.42
#